data_AF-A0A956H6M9-F1
#
_entry.id   AF-A0A956H6M9-F1
#
_cell.length_a   1.000
_cell.length_b   1.000
_cell.length_c   1.000
_cell.angle_alpha   90.00
_cell.angle_beta   90.00
_cell.angle_gamma   90.00
#
_symmetry.space_group_name_H-M   'P 1'
#
loop_
_entity.id
_entity.type
_entity.pdbx_description
1 polymer ?
#
loop_
_entity_poly.entity_id
_entity_poly.type
_entity_poly.pdbx_seq_one_letter_code
_entity_poly.pdbx_strand_id
1 'polypeptide(L)'
;MRPDALAQEIAQLLAPLMPSPADGSPALDAAAVAALLAPPPKPDMGDMAFPCFTLARSLRTAPPKIAAELATKFAAKVEADGPL
;
A
#
# COMPACT_ATOMS: atom_id res chain seq x y z
N MET A 1 7.96 -19.15 -4.03
CA MET A 1 7.04 -18.43 -3.12
C MET A 1 5.70 -18.28 -3.81
N ARG A 2 4.59 -18.43 -3.07
CA ARG A 2 3.25 -18.14 -3.60
C ARG A 2 3.12 -16.61 -3.74
N PRO A 3 2.76 -16.05 -4.90
CA PRO A 3 2.63 -14.59 -5.06
C PRO A 3 1.63 -13.99 -4.05
N ASP A 4 0.66 -14.80 -3.64
CA ASP A 4 -0.37 -14.46 -2.65
C ASP A 4 0.22 -14.22 -1.25
N ALA A 5 1.31 -14.91 -0.89
CA ALA A 5 1.95 -14.79 0.41
C ALA A 5 2.69 -13.44 0.55
N LEU A 6 3.37 -13.01 -0.51
CA LEU A 6 4.05 -11.71 -0.52
C LEU A 6 3.03 -10.55 -0.44
N ALA A 7 1.92 -10.65 -1.17
CA ALA A 7 0.85 -9.67 -1.10
C ALA A 7 0.25 -9.58 0.32
N GLN A 8 0.07 -10.71 1.00
CA GLN A 8 -0.40 -10.76 2.39
C GLN A 8 0.58 -10.09 3.37
N GLU A 9 1.88 -10.35 3.26
CA GLU A 9 2.89 -9.72 4.12
C GLU A 9 2.95 -8.21 3.91
N ILE A 10 3.02 -7.78 2.65
CA ILE A 10 3.01 -6.37 2.28
C ILE A 10 1.73 -5.70 2.81
N ALA A 11 0.58 -6.36 2.68
CA ALA A 11 -0.69 -5.85 3.16
C ALA A 11 -0.77 -5.74 4.68
N GLN A 12 -0.18 -6.67 5.45
CA GLN A 12 -0.11 -6.57 6.90
C GLN A 12 0.71 -5.35 7.35
N LEU A 13 1.76 -5.01 6.60
CA LEU A 13 2.58 -3.83 6.87
C LEU A 13 1.89 -2.52 6.45
N LEU A 14 1.14 -2.55 5.34
CA LEU A 14 0.45 -1.38 4.78
C LEU A 14 -0.90 -1.07 5.45
N ALA A 15 -1.65 -2.07 5.89
CA ALA A 15 -2.96 -1.91 6.55
C ALA A 15 -2.95 -0.84 7.68
N PRO A 16 -2.02 -0.84 8.65
CA PRO A 16 -1.99 0.19 9.69
C PRO A 16 -1.53 1.57 9.18
N LEU A 17 -0.92 1.64 7.99
CA LEU A 17 -0.47 2.88 7.37
C LEU A 17 -1.54 3.53 6.49
N MET A 18 -2.61 2.80 6.19
CA MET A 18 -3.71 3.25 5.35
C MET A 18 -4.33 4.54 5.94
N PRO A 19 -4.42 5.62 5.16
CA PRO A 19 -5.10 6.83 5.60
C PRO A 19 -6.60 6.55 5.75
N SER A 20 -7.22 7.18 6.75
CA SER A 20 -8.67 7.08 6.97
C SER A 20 -9.41 7.64 5.74
N PRO A 21 -10.38 6.89 5.17
CA PRO A 21 -11.18 7.38 4.05
C PRO A 21 -11.96 8.64 4.43
N ALA A 22 -12.09 9.60 3.50
CA ALA A 22 -12.85 10.83 3.74
C ALA A 22 -14.36 10.64 3.60
N ASP A 23 -14.81 9.58 2.93
CA ASP A 23 -16.22 9.28 2.70
C ASP A 23 -16.88 8.47 3.84
N GLY A 24 -16.19 8.30 4.98
CA GLY A 24 -16.73 7.65 6.19
C GLY A 24 -16.78 6.12 6.14
N SER A 25 -16.24 5.51 5.10
CA SER A 25 -16.04 4.06 5.02
C SER A 25 -14.94 3.60 5.98
N PRO A 26 -14.98 2.33 6.44
CA PRO A 26 -13.92 1.77 7.27
C PRO A 26 -12.59 1.74 6.50
N ALA A 27 -11.48 1.87 7.23
CA ALA A 27 -10.15 1.68 6.68
C ALA A 27 -10.00 0.27 6.11
N LEU A 28 -9.20 0.13 5.04
CA LEU A 28 -8.92 -1.16 4.42
C LEU A 28 -8.15 -2.05 5.40
N ASP A 29 -8.65 -3.26 5.61
CA ASP A 29 -7.97 -4.30 6.35
C ASP A 29 -6.90 -5.00 5.48
N ALA A 30 -6.03 -5.80 6.10
CA ALA A 30 -4.96 -6.48 5.39
C ALA A 30 -5.47 -7.39 4.26
N ALA A 31 -6.65 -8.02 4.39
CA ALA A 31 -7.19 -8.85 3.32
C ALA A 31 -7.63 -8.00 2.12
N ALA A 32 -8.29 -6.87 2.37
CA ALA A 32 -8.67 -5.93 1.30
C ALA A 32 -7.44 -5.29 0.62
N VAL A 33 -6.41 -4.93 1.37
CA VAL A 33 -5.14 -4.42 0.81
C VAL A 33 -4.46 -5.49 -0.05
N ALA A 34 -4.39 -6.74 0.43
CA ALA A 34 -3.82 -7.86 -0.33
C ALA A 34 -4.58 -8.15 -1.62
N ALA A 35 -5.92 -8.05 -1.60
CA ALA A 35 -6.75 -8.24 -2.78
C ALA A 35 -6.58 -7.12 -3.83
N LEU A 36 -6.15 -5.93 -3.40
CA LEU A 36 -5.87 -4.80 -4.27
C LEU A 36 -4.45 -4.79 -4.82
N LEU A 37 -3.49 -5.42 -4.12
CA LEU A 37 -2.13 -5.57 -4.60
C LEU A 37 -2.11 -6.43 -5.86
N ALA A 38 -1.49 -5.89 -6.90
CA ALA A 38 -1.36 -6.55 -8.19
C ALA A 38 0.07 -6.42 -8.70
N PRO A 39 0.55 -7.34 -9.55
CA PRO A 39 1.84 -7.18 -10.19
C PRO A 39 1.88 -5.89 -11.02
N PRO A 40 2.97 -5.11 -10.95
CA PRO A 40 3.07 -3.86 -11.69
C PRO A 40 3.06 -4.08 -13.21
N PRO A 41 2.62 -3.09 -13.99
CA PRO A 41 2.64 -3.15 -15.46
C PRO A 41 4.06 -3.12 -16.04
N LYS A 42 5.06 -2.72 -15.25
CA LYS A 42 6.47 -2.75 -15.63
C LYS A 42 7.27 -3.52 -14.57
N PRO A 43 8.16 -4.44 -14.97
CA PRO A 43 8.98 -5.21 -14.04
C PRO A 43 9.96 -4.34 -13.25
N ASP A 44 10.36 -3.18 -13.77
CA ASP A 44 11.25 -2.23 -13.05
C ASP A 44 10.57 -1.51 -11.86
N MET A 45 9.25 -1.65 -11.69
CA MET A 45 8.52 -1.00 -10.58
C MET A 45 8.45 -1.87 -9.31
N GLY A 46 9.13 -3.02 -9.28
CA GLY A 46 9.18 -3.96 -8.16
C GLY A 46 8.25 -5.16 -8.36
N ASP A 47 8.02 -5.92 -7.30
CA ASP A 47 7.22 -7.16 -7.37
C ASP A 47 5.71 -6.93 -7.28
N MET A 48 5.29 -5.88 -6.57
CA MET A 48 3.89 -5.62 -6.24
C MET A 48 3.58 -4.12 -6.32
N ALA A 49 2.43 -3.79 -6.89
CA ALA A 49 1.91 -2.44 -7.00
C ALA A 49 0.54 -2.30 -6.32
N PHE A 50 0.36 -1.18 -5.64
CA PHE A 50 -0.89 -0.84 -4.99
C PHE A 50 -1.66 0.23 -5.80
N PRO A 51 -2.96 0.03 -6.12
CA PRO A 51 -3.74 0.97 -6.92
C PRO A 51 -4.15 2.21 -6.12
N CYS A 52 -3.29 3.23 -6.05
CA CYS A 52 -3.57 4.49 -5.36
C CYS A 52 -4.72 5.31 -5.99
N PHE A 53 -5.14 5.00 -7.22
CA PHE A 53 -6.20 5.72 -7.93
C PHE A 53 -7.59 5.52 -7.30
N THR A 54 -7.89 4.32 -6.82
CA THR A 54 -9.16 4.05 -6.12
C THR A 54 -9.19 4.77 -4.77
N LEU A 55 -8.08 4.74 -4.04
CA LEU A 55 -7.93 5.52 -2.80
C LEU A 55 -8.03 7.02 -3.02
N ALA A 56 -7.49 7.55 -4.12
CA ALA A 56 -7.57 8.98 -4.44
C ALA A 56 -9.01 9.48 -4.53
N ARG A 57 -9.93 8.66 -5.04
CA ARG A 57 -11.36 8.94 -5.05
C ARG A 57 -11.90 9.06 -3.62
N SER A 58 -11.58 8.07 -2.77
CA SER A 58 -12.09 7.98 -1.40
C SER A 58 -11.49 8.99 -0.41
N LEU A 59 -10.25 9.42 -0.67
CA LEU A 59 -9.50 10.38 0.14
C LEU A 59 -9.58 11.80 -0.41
N ARG A 60 -10.20 11.98 -1.59
CA ARG A 60 -10.22 13.24 -2.36
C ARG A 60 -8.83 13.89 -2.46
N THR A 61 -7.81 13.06 -2.59
CA THR A 61 -6.39 13.45 -2.56
C THR A 61 -5.70 12.91 -3.81
N ALA A 62 -4.73 13.64 -4.35
CA ALA A 62 -4.03 13.23 -5.56
C ALA A 62 -3.30 11.88 -5.37
N PRO A 63 -3.39 10.93 -6.33
CA PRO A 63 -2.70 9.63 -6.26
C PRO A 63 -1.19 9.72 -5.94
N PRO A 64 -0.40 10.62 -6.57
CA PRO A 64 1.03 10.72 -6.28
C PRO A 64 1.31 11.21 -4.85
N LYS A 65 0.43 12.02 -4.27
CA LYS A 65 0.57 12.50 -2.89
C LYS A 65 0.33 11.38 -1.88
N ILE A 66 -0.70 10.56 -2.11
CA ILE A 66 -0.99 9.37 -1.28
C ILE A 66 0.17 8.37 -1.37
N ALA A 67 0.67 8.11 -2.58
CA ALA A 67 1.82 7.23 -2.80
C ALA A 67 3.07 7.73 -2.06
N ALA A 68 3.38 9.03 -2.13
CA ALA A 68 4.51 9.62 -1.43
C ALA A 68 4.39 9.51 0.10
N GLU A 69 3.20 9.77 0.67
CA GLU A 69 2.98 9.59 2.10
C GLU A 69 3.08 8.12 2.53
N LEU A 70 2.47 7.20 1.79
CA LEU A 70 2.57 5.77 2.07
C LEU A 70 4.01 5.30 1.96
N ALA A 71 4.75 5.70 0.92
CA ALA A 71 6.16 5.39 0.74
C ALA A 71 7.01 5.93 1.91
N THR A 72 6.72 7.14 2.40
CA THR A 72 7.42 7.73 3.55
C THR A 72 7.17 6.93 4.82
N LYS A 73 5.91 6.57 5.09
CA LYS A 73 5.53 5.73 6.24
C LYS A 73 6.10 4.32 6.13
N PHE A 74 6.16 3.77 4.93
CA PHE A 74 6.71 2.44 4.67
C PHE A 74 8.22 2.44 4.85
N ALA A 75 8.93 3.42 4.28
CA ALA A 75 10.37 3.61 4.47
C ALA A 75 10.72 3.75 5.96
N ALA A 76 9.98 4.56 6.71
CA ALA A 76 10.17 4.70 8.16
C ALA A 76 9.97 3.39 8.94
N LYS A 77 9.20 2.44 8.41
CA LYS A 77 8.91 1.15 9.04
C LYS A 77 9.87 0.03 8.62
N VAL A 78 10.40 0.11 7.40
CA VAL A 78 11.40 -0.82 6.84
C VAL A 78 12.80 -0.48 7.34
N GLU A 79 13.12 0.80 7.51
CA GLU A 79 14.43 1.25 8.02
C GLU A 79 14.64 0.93 9.53
N ALA A 80 13.59 0.49 10.22
CA ALA A 80 13.68 0.01 11.60
C ALA A 80 14.28 -1.40 11.73
N ASP A 81 14.48 -2.13 10.62
CA ASP A 81 15.01 -3.51 10.61
C ASP A 81 16.12 -3.69 9.55
N GLY A 82 17.23 -2.95 9.67
CA GLY A 82 18.45 -3.24 8.91
C GLY A 82 19.44 -2.07 8.80
N PRO A 83 20.70 -2.21 9.25
CA PRO A 83 21.71 -1.19 9.09
C PRO A 83 22.29 -1.21 7.66
N LEU A 84 22.71 -0.03 7.21
CA LEU A 84 23.60 0.21 6.08
C LEU A 84 24.81 -0.75 6.05
#